data_AF-A0A929XJW5-F1
#
_entry.id   AF-A0A929XJW5-F1
#
_cell.length_a   1.000
_cell.length_b   1.000
_cell.length_c   1.000
_cell.angle_alpha   90.00
_cell.angle_beta   90.00
_cell.angle_gamma   90.00
#
_symmetry.space_group_name_H-M   'P 1'
#
loop_
_entity.id
_entity.type
_entity.pdbx_description
1 polymer ?
#
loop_
_entity_poly.entity_id
_entity_poly.type
_entity_poly.pdbx_seq_one_letter_code
_entity_poly.pdbx_strand_id
1 'polypeptide(L)'
;MGKNNQQKPIKQYQKFGIRKFTQGVASVMIASGMFFMAGGVASANEVAAQTETTTQKVAEDTAPKKAEEKQEEKTVQLDKTQLENYIKEITSNIEAGKYASKTEESVATLKSELSSAQATLTSAKTQEELTKAYQNLVTTVNSKLKNKPVEKKEAQATEDTTNGKPTVGKAAANTEPVSETNSIANTGKNDERNGKEINKENAFRADVADTVTAPPLSEEEQANHWKQYADKNTERLTKQIKWFDVASSKATIENLGEGDRLKVGTKFTQEISPGYVVTLTVTKLAPFNSTDEYKKRGGAGYDANAQNVYKDNTPAELKVVTQGGYSVAKTNGMDTKGKTVIQSVVDGANVGVEFSVKSTLNGKEVPSNVVFLTGEEAGSSEIEIYTTDGDGFELVTELSNSNVPGKETARSYIGEIYERRTVDTAGHGQNRADGQLGISYTLEGSGKPAFAPFLADKGAGFFNTTVTTDTVITATAKDGTIHADGLGTQVFGPVSTHRDSGFSTPLVMTRNAKNIGMYIMSNGQQGSMLGFMVLDEGDAPASYGRVAHSISKSDGQKQPYLGSVP
;
A
#
# COMPACT_ATOMS: atom_id res chain seq x y z
N MET A 1 7.69 49.10 -56.66
CA MET A 1 8.31 47.94 -55.98
C MET A 1 8.89 48.43 -54.67
N GLY A 2 8.15 48.29 -53.57
CA GLY A 2 8.60 48.65 -52.22
C GLY A 2 8.10 47.57 -51.27
N LYS A 3 9.01 46.80 -50.68
CA LYS A 3 8.71 45.67 -49.79
C LYS A 3 8.44 46.21 -48.38
N ASN A 4 7.21 46.08 -47.89
CA ASN A 4 6.85 46.33 -46.50
C ASN A 4 7.41 45.20 -45.61
N ASN A 5 8.40 45.54 -44.80
CA ASN A 5 9.05 44.67 -43.83
C ASN A 5 8.45 44.99 -42.44
N GLN A 6 7.39 44.28 -42.04
CA GLN A 6 6.87 44.37 -40.67
C GLN A 6 7.58 43.33 -39.79
N GLN A 7 8.59 43.77 -39.03
CA GLN A 7 9.17 43.01 -37.93
C GLN A 7 8.15 42.91 -36.79
N LYS A 8 7.73 41.69 -36.44
CA LYS A 8 6.99 41.42 -35.20
C LYS A 8 7.95 41.44 -34.01
N PRO A 9 7.60 42.05 -32.87
CA PRO A 9 8.46 42.09 -31.69
C PRO A 9 8.61 40.68 -31.08
N ILE A 10 9.86 40.25 -30.92
CA ILE A 10 10.24 39.01 -30.23
C ILE A 10 10.03 39.24 -28.73
N LYS A 11 9.05 38.56 -28.11
CA LYS A 11 8.91 38.51 -26.66
C LYS A 11 10.06 37.68 -26.06
N GLN A 12 10.92 38.34 -25.30
CA GLN A 12 11.98 37.73 -24.51
C GLN A 12 11.36 37.11 -23.24
N TYR A 13 11.29 35.78 -23.16
CA TYR A 13 10.85 35.09 -21.95
C TYR A 13 12.03 34.94 -20.98
N GLN A 14 12.01 35.64 -19.85
CA GLN A 14 12.87 35.34 -18.71
C GLN A 14 12.35 34.05 -18.04
N LYS A 15 13.16 32.99 -18.08
CA LYS A 15 12.90 31.76 -17.31
C LYS A 15 13.34 31.99 -15.86
N PHE A 16 12.39 32.11 -14.94
CA PHE A 16 12.66 31.95 -13.51
C PHE A 16 12.66 30.46 -13.18
N GLY A 17 13.82 29.92 -12.80
CA GLY A 17 13.92 28.57 -12.27
C GLY A 17 13.48 28.55 -10.80
N ILE A 18 12.36 27.90 -10.48
CA ILE A 18 12.00 27.57 -9.11
C ILE A 18 12.80 26.33 -8.71
N ARG A 19 13.79 26.49 -7.82
CA ARG A 19 14.46 25.36 -7.18
C ARG A 19 13.62 24.92 -5.98
N LYS A 20 12.94 23.78 -6.08
CA LYS A 20 12.34 23.10 -4.92
C LYS A 20 13.48 22.49 -4.08
N PHE A 21 13.59 22.92 -2.82
CA PHE A 21 14.45 22.31 -1.82
C PHE A 21 13.68 21.22 -1.10
N THR A 22 14.10 19.96 -1.25
CA THR A 22 13.60 18.83 -0.48
C THR A 22 14.56 18.60 0.70
N GLN A 23 14.12 18.86 1.93
CA GLN A 23 14.89 18.57 3.15
C GLN A 23 14.38 17.26 3.75
N GLY A 24 15.22 16.22 3.77
CA GLY A 24 14.97 14.98 4.50
C GLY A 24 15.10 15.21 6.00
N VAL A 25 14.10 14.76 6.76
CA VAL A 25 14.05 14.83 8.23
C VAL A 25 14.73 13.57 8.78
N ALA A 26 15.75 13.75 9.62
CA ALA A 26 16.41 12.65 10.32
C ALA A 26 15.73 12.43 11.68
N SER A 27 15.15 11.26 11.88
CA SER A 27 14.48 10.86 13.12
C SER A 27 15.49 10.50 14.21
N VAL A 28 15.41 11.15 15.37
CA VAL A 28 16.12 10.78 16.60
C VAL A 28 15.23 9.79 17.37
N MET A 29 15.69 8.55 17.55
CA MET A 29 15.03 7.55 18.41
C MET A 29 15.28 7.89 19.90
N ILE A 30 14.20 8.01 20.68
CA ILE A 30 14.25 7.94 22.14
C ILE A 30 13.96 6.50 22.54
N ALA A 31 14.98 5.80 23.01
CA ALA A 31 14.84 4.51 23.67
C ALA A 31 14.56 4.73 25.16
N SER A 32 13.54 4.07 25.71
CA SER A 32 13.37 3.88 27.14
C SER A 32 12.58 2.60 27.39
N GLY A 33 13.30 1.51 27.63
CA GLY A 33 12.75 0.29 28.20
C GLY A 33 12.65 0.40 29.72
N MET A 34 11.69 -0.32 30.30
CA MET A 34 11.70 -0.73 31.71
C MET A 34 10.97 -2.07 31.82
N PHE A 35 11.74 -3.16 31.89
CA PHE A 35 11.31 -4.47 32.39
C PHE A 35 12.48 -5.09 33.17
N PHE A 36 12.17 -5.65 34.36
CA PHE A 36 13.01 -6.38 35.34
C PHE A 36 13.92 -5.51 36.25
N MET A 37 14.04 -5.67 37.57
CA MET A 37 13.60 -6.65 38.59
C MET A 37 13.71 -6.03 40.01
N ALA A 38 12.86 -6.44 40.96
CA ALA A 38 13.26 -6.72 42.34
C ALA A 38 12.15 -7.55 43.04
N GLY A 39 12.49 -8.78 43.43
CA GLY A 39 11.58 -9.75 44.07
C GLY A 39 11.45 -9.57 45.59
N GLY A 40 10.47 -10.29 46.16
CA GLY A 40 10.28 -10.39 47.60
C GLY A 40 9.05 -11.20 48.02
N VAL A 41 9.21 -12.53 48.04
CA VAL A 41 8.67 -13.52 49.01
C VAL A 41 7.16 -13.81 49.16
N ALA A 42 6.82 -15.07 48.86
CA ALA A 42 6.04 -16.05 49.62
C ALA A 42 4.59 -15.75 50.07
N SER A 43 3.63 -16.56 49.62
CA SER A 43 3.28 -17.83 50.28
C SER A 43 2.17 -18.56 49.51
N ALA A 44 2.27 -19.89 49.52
CA ALA A 44 1.34 -20.85 48.96
C ALA A 44 -0.02 -20.88 49.68
N ASN A 45 -1.08 -21.24 48.95
CA ASN A 45 -1.87 -22.43 49.27
C ASN A 45 -2.70 -22.88 48.07
N GLU A 46 -2.54 -24.15 47.71
CA GLU A 46 -3.53 -24.91 46.95
C GLU A 46 -4.82 -25.07 47.78
N VAL A 47 -5.96 -25.25 47.12
CA VAL A 47 -6.79 -26.47 47.17
C VAL A 47 -8.17 -26.22 46.52
N ALA A 48 -8.42 -27.06 45.51
CA ALA A 48 -9.64 -27.74 45.08
C ALA A 48 -11.00 -27.03 44.95
N ALA A 49 -11.61 -27.35 43.82
CA ALA A 49 -13.02 -27.26 43.49
C ALA A 49 -13.94 -28.03 44.47
N GLN A 50 -15.16 -27.52 44.64
CA GLN A 50 -16.35 -28.33 44.87
C GLN A 50 -17.60 -27.62 44.33
N THR A 51 -18.38 -28.40 43.59
CA THR A 51 -19.77 -28.20 43.16
C THR A 51 -20.73 -28.23 44.36
N GLU A 52 -21.77 -27.38 44.37
CA GLU A 52 -23.19 -27.81 44.46
C GLU A 52 -24.18 -26.63 44.40
N THR A 53 -25.31 -26.93 43.77
CA THR A 53 -26.58 -26.22 43.61
C THR A 53 -27.27 -25.81 44.93
N THR A 54 -28.02 -24.69 44.93
CA THR A 54 -29.39 -24.57 45.49
C THR A 54 -30.08 -23.29 44.99
N THR A 55 -31.38 -23.42 44.73
CA THR A 55 -32.32 -22.48 44.12
C THR A 55 -33.03 -21.58 45.16
N GLN A 56 -33.61 -20.47 44.67
CA GLN A 56 -34.80 -19.72 45.15
C GLN A 56 -34.64 -18.31 45.79
N LYS A 57 -34.89 -17.29 44.95
CA LYS A 57 -36.13 -16.45 44.85
C LYS A 57 -36.45 -15.39 45.95
N VAL A 58 -36.69 -14.15 45.45
CA VAL A 58 -37.82 -13.20 45.70
C VAL A 58 -37.45 -11.77 46.17
N ALA A 59 -37.82 -10.79 45.31
CA ALA A 59 -38.32 -9.41 45.53
C ALA A 59 -37.44 -8.34 46.22
N GLU A 60 -37.57 -7.04 45.98
CA GLU A 60 -38.21 -6.15 44.98
C GLU A 60 -37.86 -4.71 45.43
N ASP A 61 -37.79 -3.78 44.47
CA ASP A 61 -37.90 -2.31 44.55
C ASP A 61 -36.92 -1.46 45.40
N THR A 62 -36.28 -0.45 44.77
CA THR A 62 -36.76 0.96 44.71
C THR A 62 -35.68 1.85 44.05
N ALA A 63 -36.05 2.68 43.06
CA ALA A 63 -35.21 3.72 42.46
C ALA A 63 -35.48 5.13 43.07
N PRO A 64 -34.93 6.24 42.55
CA PRO A 64 -33.64 6.86 42.87
C PRO A 64 -33.78 8.25 43.57
N LYS A 65 -32.69 8.82 44.11
CA LYS A 65 -32.64 10.26 44.44
C LYS A 65 -31.27 10.89 44.20
N LYS A 66 -31.29 11.96 43.41
CA LYS A 66 -30.23 12.90 43.07
C LYS A 66 -30.23 14.04 44.10
N ALA A 67 -29.07 14.48 44.58
CA ALA A 67 -28.88 15.80 45.20
C ALA A 67 -27.40 16.24 45.08
N GLU A 68 -27.24 17.54 44.81
CA GLU A 68 -26.07 18.25 44.30
C GLU A 68 -24.97 18.58 45.33
N GLU A 69 -23.88 19.07 44.73
CA GLU A 69 -22.52 19.35 45.19
C GLU A 69 -22.36 20.30 46.37
N LYS A 70 -21.20 20.14 47.05
CA LYS A 70 -20.46 21.23 47.69
C LYS A 70 -18.99 21.14 47.27
N GLN A 71 -18.51 22.20 46.62
CA GLN A 71 -17.13 22.40 46.17
C GLN A 71 -16.18 22.54 47.36
N GLU A 72 -15.12 21.71 47.37
CA GLU A 72 -13.85 22.00 48.03
C GLU A 72 -12.81 22.25 46.93
N GLU A 73 -12.07 23.36 47.05
CA GLU A 73 -10.93 23.71 46.19
C GLU A 73 -9.86 22.60 46.25
N LYS A 74 -9.91 21.68 45.29
CA LYS A 74 -8.74 20.87 44.95
C LYS A 74 -7.79 21.74 44.16
N THR A 75 -6.65 22.08 44.76
CA THR A 75 -5.48 22.52 44.03
C THR A 75 -5.11 21.43 43.02
N VAL A 76 -5.38 21.67 41.74
CA VAL A 76 -5.03 20.74 40.66
C VAL A 76 -3.50 20.69 40.59
N GLN A 77 -2.92 19.57 41.02
CA GLN A 77 -1.50 19.31 40.86
C GLN A 77 -1.27 19.04 39.36
N LEU A 78 -0.63 19.98 38.66
CA LEU A 78 -0.31 19.84 37.24
C LEU A 78 0.82 18.82 37.04
N ASP A 79 0.66 17.93 36.05
CA ASP A 79 1.72 17.02 35.64
C ASP A 79 2.70 17.74 34.72
N LYS A 80 3.86 18.09 35.29
CA LYS A 80 4.94 18.83 34.62
C LYS A 80 5.99 17.92 34.01
N THR A 81 5.91 16.60 34.25
CA THR A 81 6.98 15.64 33.99
C THR A 81 7.34 15.57 32.50
N GLN A 82 6.34 15.58 31.63
CA GLN A 82 6.54 15.48 30.18
C GLN A 82 7.30 16.68 29.62
N LEU A 83 6.88 17.90 29.99
CA LEU A 83 7.52 19.13 29.54
C LEU A 83 8.92 19.29 30.16
N GLU A 84 9.09 18.95 31.44
CA GLU A 84 10.37 19.02 32.14
C GLU A 84 11.42 18.08 31.52
N ASN A 85 11.05 16.83 31.24
CA ASN A 85 11.95 15.86 30.63
C ASN A 85 12.37 16.29 29.22
N TYR A 86 11.43 16.81 28.42
CA TYR A 86 11.72 17.23 27.06
C TYR A 86 12.58 18.50 27.00
N ILE A 87 12.38 19.44 27.93
CA ILE A 87 13.27 20.60 28.09
C ILE A 87 14.69 20.13 28.42
N LYS A 88 14.86 19.22 29.39
CA LYS A 88 16.18 18.66 29.76
C LYS A 88 16.86 17.99 28.57
N GLU A 89 16.12 17.21 27.80
CA GLU A 89 16.62 16.52 26.61
C GLU A 89 17.12 17.51 25.53
N ILE A 90 16.31 18.53 25.20
CA ILE A 90 16.71 19.52 24.19
C ILE A 90 17.90 20.35 24.68
N THR A 91 17.93 20.76 25.94
CA THR A 91 19.09 21.46 26.53
C THR A 91 20.36 20.62 26.40
N SER A 92 20.30 19.34 26.76
CA SER A 92 21.44 18.42 26.61
C SER A 92 21.86 18.24 25.15
N ASN A 93 20.90 18.14 24.22
CA ASN A 93 21.19 18.01 22.79
C ASN A 93 21.84 19.28 22.19
N ILE A 94 21.50 20.46 22.70
CA ILE A 94 22.13 21.74 22.32
C ILE A 94 23.56 21.81 22.86
N GLU A 95 23.78 21.45 24.13
CA GLU A 95 25.11 21.44 24.76
C GLU A 95 26.05 20.41 24.15
N ALA A 96 25.52 19.22 23.81
CA ALA A 96 26.26 18.15 23.13
C ALA A 96 26.52 18.45 21.64
N GLY A 97 26.09 19.62 21.13
CA GLY A 97 26.34 20.03 19.75
C GLY A 97 25.62 19.20 18.69
N LYS A 98 24.56 18.43 19.05
CA LYS A 98 23.83 17.59 18.09
C LYS A 98 23.20 18.39 16.94
N TYR A 99 23.00 19.69 17.15
CA TYR A 99 22.47 20.62 16.13
C TYR A 99 23.56 21.48 15.46
N ALA A 100 24.85 21.14 15.60
CA ALA A 100 25.94 21.90 14.97
C ALA A 100 25.86 21.93 13.42
N SER A 101 25.23 20.92 12.83
CA SER A 101 24.93 20.84 11.39
C SER A 101 23.73 21.69 10.95
N LYS A 102 23.02 22.34 11.89
CA LYS A 102 21.86 23.20 11.63
C LYS A 102 22.26 24.68 11.52
N THR A 103 21.45 25.48 10.84
CA THR A 103 21.67 26.92 10.69
C THR A 103 21.57 27.63 12.03
N GLU A 104 22.40 28.65 12.24
CA GLU A 104 22.44 29.41 13.49
C GLU A 104 21.09 30.08 13.80
N GLU A 105 20.37 30.54 12.77
CA GLU A 105 19.02 31.12 12.90
C GLU A 105 17.97 30.12 13.39
N SER A 106 18.00 28.87 12.89
CA SER A 106 17.03 27.85 13.32
C SER A 106 17.32 27.32 14.73
N VAL A 107 18.61 27.22 15.09
CA VAL A 107 19.04 26.89 16.45
C VAL A 107 18.73 28.03 17.43
N ALA A 108 18.85 29.30 17.01
CA ALA A 108 18.44 30.45 17.82
C ALA A 108 16.93 30.45 18.09
N THR A 109 16.12 30.09 17.08
CA THR A 109 14.68 29.93 17.22
C THR A 109 14.34 28.81 18.22
N LEU A 110 15.02 27.65 18.14
CA LEU A 110 14.86 26.57 19.11
C LEU A 110 15.21 27.00 20.54
N LYS A 111 16.28 27.78 20.73
CA LYS A 111 16.66 28.34 22.04
C LYS A 111 15.60 29.31 22.59
N SER A 112 14.99 30.13 21.73
CA SER A 112 13.91 31.04 22.12
C SER A 112 12.64 30.29 22.58
N GLU A 113 12.25 29.25 21.85
CA GLU A 113 11.11 28.39 22.21
C GLU A 113 11.38 27.58 23.49
N LEU A 114 12.63 27.14 23.69
CA LEU A 114 13.06 26.46 24.92
C LEU A 114 12.97 27.37 26.15
N SER A 115 13.39 28.62 26.03
CA SER A 115 13.23 29.61 27.10
C SER A 115 11.74 29.90 27.40
N SER A 116 10.89 29.92 26.37
CA SER A 116 9.44 30.15 26.53
C SER A 116 8.76 28.95 27.19
N ALA A 117 9.17 27.74 26.85
CA ALA A 117 8.69 26.52 27.49
C ALA A 117 9.15 26.38 28.95
N GLN A 118 10.37 26.82 29.28
CA GLN A 118 10.86 26.90 30.66
C GLN A 118 10.04 27.88 31.50
N ALA A 119 9.70 29.05 30.94
CA ALA A 119 8.81 30.00 31.59
C ALA A 119 7.44 29.36 31.87
N THR A 120 6.82 28.73 30.85
CA THR A 120 5.53 28.04 31.00
C THR A 120 5.58 26.89 32.01
N LEU A 121 6.66 26.13 32.10
CA LEU A 121 6.82 25.07 33.10
C LEU A 121 6.70 25.60 34.54
N THR A 122 7.16 26.84 34.77
CA THR A 122 7.09 27.50 36.09
C THR A 122 5.77 28.26 36.31
N SER A 123 5.19 28.88 35.28
CA SER A 123 4.05 29.79 35.41
C SER A 123 2.69 29.22 35.00
N ALA A 124 2.64 28.03 34.38
CA ALA A 124 1.40 27.44 33.89
C ALA A 124 0.40 27.20 35.03
N LYS A 125 -0.87 27.52 34.76
CA LYS A 125 -2.01 27.32 35.66
C LYS A 125 -2.90 26.16 35.21
N THR A 126 -2.73 25.68 33.98
CA THR A 126 -3.52 24.57 33.42
C THR A 126 -2.65 23.51 32.73
N GLN A 127 -3.17 22.29 32.60
CA GLN A 127 -2.48 21.19 31.92
C GLN A 127 -2.37 21.43 30.40
N GLU A 128 -3.32 22.18 29.84
CA GLU A 128 -3.34 22.54 28.42
C GLU A 128 -2.18 23.47 28.06
N GLU A 129 -1.85 24.44 28.93
CA GLU A 129 -0.68 25.32 28.74
C GLU A 129 0.63 24.52 28.70
N LEU A 130 0.78 23.52 29.58
CA LEU A 130 1.94 22.62 29.60
C LEU A 130 2.00 21.75 28.32
N THR A 131 0.85 21.21 27.91
CA THR A 131 0.74 20.36 26.70
C THR A 131 1.05 21.16 25.44
N LYS A 132 0.58 22.41 25.35
CA LYS A 132 0.83 23.29 24.22
C LYS A 132 2.29 23.73 24.14
N ALA A 133 2.93 24.03 25.28
CA ALA A 133 4.37 24.32 25.33
C ALA A 133 5.19 23.10 24.89
N TYR A 134 4.80 21.89 25.30
CA TYR A 134 5.43 20.65 24.85
C TYR A 134 5.28 20.44 23.34
N GLN A 135 4.05 20.54 22.80
CA GLN A 135 3.79 20.38 21.36
C GLN A 135 4.53 21.42 20.51
N ASN A 136 4.65 22.66 20.99
CA ASN A 136 5.42 23.71 20.30
C ASN A 136 6.91 23.39 20.23
N LEU A 137 7.51 22.88 21.32
CA LEU A 137 8.89 22.41 21.31
C LEU A 137 9.09 21.22 20.37
N VAL A 138 8.18 20.24 20.41
CA VAL A 138 8.22 19.05 19.53
C VAL A 138 8.17 19.48 18.07
N THR A 139 7.24 20.38 17.73
CA THR A 139 7.10 20.92 16.38
C THR A 139 8.37 21.68 15.96
N THR A 140 8.96 22.46 16.86
CA THR A 140 10.15 23.25 16.55
C THR A 140 11.37 22.37 16.27
N VAL A 141 11.58 21.32 17.07
CA VAL A 141 12.67 20.35 16.86
C VAL A 141 12.47 19.56 15.56
N ASN A 142 11.24 19.10 15.29
CA ASN A 142 10.98 18.19 14.17
C ASN A 142 10.86 18.91 12.82
N SER A 143 10.42 20.18 12.78
CA SER A 143 10.06 20.85 11.52
C SER A 143 10.76 22.18 11.27
N LYS A 144 11.27 22.87 12.31
CA LYS A 144 11.80 24.24 12.16
C LYS A 144 13.33 24.30 12.13
N LEU A 145 14.03 23.20 12.41
CA LEU A 145 15.49 23.10 12.30
C LEU A 145 15.93 22.92 10.84
N LYS A 146 16.80 23.81 10.35
CA LYS A 146 17.29 23.81 8.96
C LYS A 146 18.78 23.44 8.91
N ASN A 147 19.22 22.64 7.95
CA ASN A 147 20.64 22.29 7.80
C ASN A 147 21.49 23.46 7.25
N LYS A 148 22.76 23.57 7.67
CA LYS A 148 23.72 24.49 7.03
C LYS A 148 23.93 24.08 5.56
N PRO A 149 24.06 25.05 4.63
CA PRO A 149 24.38 24.74 3.24
C PRO A 149 25.78 24.11 3.13
N VAL A 150 25.90 23.01 2.38
CA VAL A 150 27.18 22.35 2.11
C VAL A 150 27.86 23.06 0.94
N GLU A 151 29.04 23.63 1.17
CA GLU A 151 29.88 24.16 0.07
C GLU A 151 30.35 23.00 -0.82
N LYS A 152 29.89 22.99 -2.08
CA LYS A 152 30.41 22.10 -3.13
C LYS A 152 31.80 22.60 -3.55
N LYS A 153 32.83 21.77 -3.37
CA LYS A 153 34.08 21.91 -4.15
C LYS A 153 33.80 21.46 -5.58
N GLU A 154 33.95 22.39 -6.52
CA GLU A 154 33.91 22.14 -7.97
C GLU A 154 35.12 21.28 -8.39
N ALA A 155 34.87 20.21 -9.16
CA ALA A 155 35.90 19.55 -9.96
C ALA A 155 35.90 20.18 -11.35
N GLN A 156 37.07 20.64 -11.80
CA GLN A 156 37.31 21.29 -13.07
C GLN A 156 37.06 20.36 -14.27
N ALA A 157 36.50 20.93 -15.33
CA ALA A 157 36.36 20.34 -16.64
C ALA A 157 37.74 20.10 -17.29
N THR A 158 37.96 18.91 -17.84
CA THR A 158 39.01 18.65 -18.83
C THR A 158 38.37 18.53 -20.21
N GLU A 159 38.89 19.32 -21.15
CA GLU A 159 38.41 19.44 -22.52
C GLU A 159 38.48 18.13 -23.32
N ASP A 160 37.51 18.00 -24.22
CA ASP A 160 37.40 16.99 -25.26
C ASP A 160 38.44 17.25 -26.37
N THR A 161 39.40 16.33 -26.52
CA THR A 161 40.33 16.32 -27.66
C THR A 161 40.12 15.08 -28.52
N THR A 162 38.96 14.93 -29.14
CA THR A 162 38.84 14.03 -30.30
C THR A 162 38.14 14.71 -31.48
N ASN A 163 38.96 15.31 -32.35
CA ASN A 163 38.55 15.83 -33.66
C ASN A 163 38.09 14.70 -34.61
N GLY A 164 36.89 14.15 -34.38
CA GLY A 164 36.03 13.51 -35.37
C GLY A 164 36.69 12.58 -36.40
N LYS A 165 37.38 11.52 -35.96
CA LYS A 165 37.89 10.45 -36.85
C LYS A 165 37.49 9.06 -36.31
N PRO A 166 37.02 8.12 -37.16
CA PRO A 166 36.61 6.80 -36.69
C PRO A 166 37.83 5.98 -36.27
N THR A 167 37.82 5.48 -35.04
CA THR A 167 38.84 4.57 -34.52
C THR A 167 38.36 3.13 -34.65
N VAL A 168 39.14 2.38 -35.43
CA VAL A 168 38.97 0.95 -35.70
C VAL A 168 39.28 0.16 -34.43
N GLY A 169 38.42 -0.80 -34.08
CA GLY A 169 38.56 -1.63 -32.89
C GLY A 169 39.89 -2.39 -32.86
N LYS A 170 40.71 -2.11 -31.86
CA LYS A 170 41.80 -2.99 -31.42
C LYS A 170 41.26 -3.84 -30.28
N ALA A 171 41.23 -5.14 -30.49
CA ALA A 171 40.93 -6.11 -29.44
C ALA A 171 41.96 -5.99 -28.31
N ALA A 172 41.48 -5.81 -27.08
CA ALA A 172 42.30 -5.97 -25.88
C ALA A 172 42.19 -7.42 -25.42
N ALA A 173 43.30 -8.15 -25.53
CA ALA A 173 43.51 -9.42 -24.84
C ALA A 173 44.10 -9.10 -23.46
N ASN A 174 43.38 -9.51 -22.40
CA ASN A 174 43.74 -9.67 -20.98
C ASN A 174 42.39 -9.65 -20.23
N THR A 175 41.94 -10.63 -19.46
CA THR A 175 42.55 -11.79 -18.80
C THR A 175 41.37 -12.69 -18.37
N GLU A 176 41.61 -13.98 -18.20
CA GLU A 176 40.63 -14.96 -17.72
C GLU A 176 39.84 -14.54 -16.46
N PRO A 177 38.60 -15.03 -16.26
CA PRO A 177 37.80 -14.66 -15.11
C PRO A 177 38.39 -15.23 -13.82
N VAL A 178 38.59 -14.37 -12.81
CA VAL A 178 38.83 -14.83 -11.43
C VAL A 178 37.53 -15.43 -10.93
N SER A 179 37.52 -16.75 -10.74
CA SER A 179 36.45 -17.47 -10.04
C SER A 179 36.52 -17.14 -8.55
N GLU A 180 35.89 -16.05 -8.09
CA GLU A 180 35.44 -15.87 -6.67
C GLU A 180 34.85 -14.46 -6.36
N THR A 181 33.97 -13.91 -7.20
CA THR A 181 33.22 -12.70 -6.80
C THR A 181 31.72 -12.82 -7.08
N ASN A 182 31.05 -13.66 -6.29
CA ASN A 182 29.61 -13.57 -6.02
C ASN A 182 29.38 -13.45 -4.50
N SER A 183 30.09 -12.53 -3.84
CA SER A 183 29.85 -12.24 -2.43
C SER A 183 29.98 -10.75 -2.21
N ILE A 184 28.84 -10.06 -2.23
CA ILE A 184 28.74 -8.72 -1.65
C ILE A 184 28.88 -8.92 -0.14
N ALA A 185 30.10 -8.75 0.36
CA ALA A 185 30.43 -8.84 1.78
C ALA A 185 29.94 -7.58 2.51
N ASN A 186 28.63 -7.51 2.80
CA ASN A 186 28.04 -6.83 3.97
C ASN A 186 26.51 -6.93 3.95
N THR A 187 25.95 -8.12 4.15
CA THR A 187 24.60 -8.22 4.71
C THR A 187 24.75 -8.12 6.21
N GLY A 188 24.47 -6.94 6.78
CA GLY A 188 24.46 -6.75 8.24
C GLY A 188 23.66 -7.86 8.91
N LYS A 189 24.20 -8.43 10.00
CA LYS A 189 23.53 -9.52 10.74
C LYS A 189 22.14 -9.08 11.25
N ASN A 190 21.97 -7.79 11.50
CA ASN A 190 20.75 -7.19 12.03
C ASN A 190 20.33 -5.96 11.19
N ASP A 191 19.03 -5.67 11.23
CA ASP A 191 18.38 -4.49 10.66
C ASP A 191 18.89 -3.19 11.27
N GLU A 192 19.37 -2.24 10.47
CA GLU A 192 19.73 -0.91 10.99
C GLU A 192 18.51 -0.07 11.39
N ARG A 193 17.31 -0.38 10.87
CA ARG A 193 16.06 0.34 11.20
C ARG A 193 15.42 -0.12 12.51
N ASN A 194 15.59 -1.39 12.90
CA ASN A 194 14.90 -1.96 14.06
C ASN A 194 15.72 -2.98 14.90
N GLY A 195 16.97 -3.23 14.55
CA GLY A 195 17.88 -4.12 15.28
C GLY A 195 17.61 -5.63 15.19
N LYS A 196 16.60 -6.09 14.42
CA LYS A 196 16.25 -7.53 14.31
C LYS A 196 17.11 -8.28 13.27
N GLU A 197 17.31 -9.59 13.43
CA GLU A 197 18.13 -10.39 12.50
C GLU A 197 17.56 -10.35 11.07
N ILE A 198 18.43 -10.19 10.06
CA ILE A 198 18.02 -10.18 8.64
C ILE A 198 17.76 -11.62 8.19
N ASN A 199 16.59 -11.87 7.60
CA ASN A 199 16.25 -13.18 7.05
C ASN A 199 17.20 -13.53 5.88
N LYS A 200 17.98 -14.61 6.05
CA LYS A 200 19.02 -15.04 5.11
C LYS A 200 18.47 -15.68 3.82
N GLU A 201 17.18 -16.04 3.78
CA GLU A 201 16.52 -16.58 2.58
C GLU A 201 15.84 -15.51 1.72
N ASN A 202 15.71 -14.28 2.25
CA ASN A 202 15.16 -13.12 1.55
C ASN A 202 16.10 -11.90 1.70
N ALA A 203 17.14 -11.86 0.86
CA ALA A 203 18.12 -10.77 0.85
C ALA A 203 17.53 -9.41 0.42
N PHE A 204 16.38 -9.41 -0.26
CA PHE A 204 15.56 -8.23 -0.53
C PHE A 204 14.47 -8.16 0.53
N ARG A 205 14.36 -7.02 1.21
CA ARG A 205 13.25 -6.77 2.11
C ARG A 205 12.12 -6.12 1.34
N ALA A 206 10.90 -6.56 1.63
CA ALA A 206 9.70 -5.86 1.25
C ALA A 206 9.80 -4.39 1.68
N ASP A 207 9.81 -3.49 0.71
CA ASP A 207 9.73 -2.06 0.92
C ASP A 207 8.26 -1.69 1.07
N VAL A 208 7.90 -1.24 2.26
CA VAL A 208 6.54 -0.86 2.63
C VAL A 208 6.55 0.60 3.04
N ALA A 209 5.49 1.32 2.69
CA ALA A 209 5.36 2.73 2.98
C ALA A 209 5.19 2.99 4.49
N ASP A 210 5.58 4.19 4.92
CA ASP A 210 5.43 4.59 6.32
C ASP A 210 3.94 4.68 6.69
N THR A 211 3.58 4.13 7.85
CA THR A 211 2.22 4.26 8.40
C THR A 211 2.00 5.68 8.92
N VAL A 212 0.87 6.27 8.58
CA VAL A 212 0.47 7.62 9.01
C VAL A 212 -0.86 7.58 9.75
N THR A 213 -1.13 8.58 10.59
CA THR A 213 -2.34 8.62 11.43
C THR A 213 -3.56 9.23 10.74
N ALA A 214 -3.39 9.80 9.54
CA ALA A 214 -4.45 10.43 8.77
C ALA A 214 -4.23 10.21 7.27
N PRO A 215 -5.31 10.13 6.46
CA PRO A 215 -5.19 10.01 5.00
C PRO A 215 -4.34 11.15 4.43
N PRO A 216 -3.40 10.86 3.51
CA PRO A 216 -2.52 11.89 2.96
C PRO A 216 -3.22 12.83 1.96
N LEU A 217 -4.36 12.41 1.41
CA LEU A 217 -5.17 13.18 0.47
C LEU A 217 -6.52 13.58 1.09
N SER A 218 -6.97 14.80 0.80
CA SER A 218 -8.34 15.25 1.12
C SER A 218 -9.38 14.50 0.28
N GLU A 219 -10.64 14.43 0.75
CA GLU A 219 -11.72 13.73 0.03
C GLU A 219 -11.88 14.17 -1.43
N GLU A 220 -11.70 15.47 -1.72
CA GLU A 220 -11.77 16.00 -3.08
C GLU A 220 -10.57 15.53 -3.93
N GLU A 221 -9.37 15.49 -3.36
CA GLU A 221 -8.17 14.97 -4.04
C GLU A 221 -8.31 13.47 -4.31
N GLN A 222 -8.82 12.70 -3.34
CA GLN A 222 -9.12 11.27 -3.52
C GLN A 222 -10.09 11.05 -4.68
N ALA A 223 -11.21 11.77 -4.70
CA ALA A 223 -12.23 11.66 -5.75
C ALA A 223 -11.69 12.04 -7.15
N ASN A 224 -10.72 12.95 -7.23
CA ASN A 224 -10.17 13.46 -8.49
C ASN A 224 -8.81 12.82 -8.88
N HIS A 225 -8.26 11.94 -8.04
CA HIS A 225 -6.93 11.35 -8.23
C HIS A 225 -6.74 10.71 -9.62
N TRP A 226 -7.78 10.05 -10.15
CA TRP A 226 -7.77 9.44 -11.48
C TRP A 226 -7.41 10.40 -12.63
N LYS A 227 -7.65 11.71 -12.47
CA LYS A 227 -7.45 12.70 -13.54
C LYS A 227 -6.00 12.79 -14.01
N GLN A 228 -5.04 12.52 -13.13
CA GLN A 228 -3.62 12.48 -13.52
C GLN A 228 -3.29 11.30 -14.46
N TYR A 229 -4.18 10.30 -14.53
CA TYR A 229 -4.10 9.14 -15.41
C TYR A 229 -5.05 9.24 -16.62
N ALA A 230 -5.76 10.37 -16.80
CA ALA A 230 -6.75 10.54 -17.86
C ALA A 230 -6.12 10.58 -19.28
N ASP A 231 -4.86 11.00 -19.39
CA ASP A 231 -4.07 10.96 -20.63
C ASP A 231 -3.61 9.51 -20.89
N LYS A 232 -4.59 8.70 -21.31
CA LYS A 232 -4.61 7.24 -21.50
C LYS A 232 -3.26 6.60 -21.80
N ASN A 233 -2.73 5.95 -20.78
CA ASN A 233 -1.56 5.08 -20.88
C ASN A 233 -1.93 3.62 -21.23
N THR A 234 -3.21 3.33 -21.48
CA THR A 234 -3.73 1.95 -21.60
C THR A 234 -3.20 1.23 -22.85
N GLU A 235 -3.05 1.92 -23.98
CA GLU A 235 -2.43 1.34 -25.19
C GLU A 235 -0.96 0.97 -24.98
N ARG A 236 -0.26 1.70 -24.10
CA ARG A 236 1.12 1.39 -23.72
C ARG A 236 1.16 0.22 -22.73
N LEU A 237 0.32 0.27 -21.71
CA LEU A 237 0.25 -0.76 -20.67
C LEU A 237 -0.16 -2.12 -21.23
N THR A 238 -1.12 -2.17 -22.15
CA THR A 238 -1.49 -3.41 -22.86
C THR A 238 -0.31 -4.05 -23.62
N LYS A 239 0.69 -3.27 -24.03
CA LYS A 239 1.91 -3.78 -24.68
C LYS A 239 2.97 -4.21 -23.66
N GLN A 240 3.04 -3.54 -22.51
CA GLN A 240 4.04 -3.76 -21.46
C GLN A 240 3.67 -4.92 -20.53
N ILE A 241 2.39 -5.07 -20.20
CA ILE A 241 1.90 -6.13 -19.31
C ILE A 241 1.75 -7.41 -20.11
N LYS A 242 2.34 -8.49 -19.59
CA LYS A 242 2.13 -9.85 -20.09
C LYS A 242 1.23 -10.58 -19.11
N TRP A 243 -0.04 -10.71 -19.49
CA TRP A 243 -1.07 -11.33 -18.66
C TRP A 243 -0.84 -12.83 -18.50
N PHE A 244 -1.19 -13.37 -17.33
CA PHE A 244 -1.38 -14.80 -17.15
C PHE A 244 -2.54 -15.24 -18.04
N ASP A 245 -2.22 -15.85 -19.18
CA ASP A 245 -3.19 -16.26 -20.19
C ASP A 245 -3.04 -17.74 -20.49
N VAL A 246 -3.96 -18.57 -19.98
CA VAL A 246 -3.91 -20.02 -20.19
C VAL A 246 -4.20 -20.44 -21.63
N ALA A 247 -4.68 -19.53 -22.48
CA ALA A 247 -4.85 -19.75 -23.91
C ALA A 247 -3.64 -19.29 -24.73
N SER A 248 -2.61 -18.72 -24.11
CA SER A 248 -1.43 -18.22 -24.83
C SER A 248 -0.64 -19.36 -25.46
N SER A 249 -0.38 -19.27 -26.77
CA SER A 249 0.49 -20.23 -27.48
C SER A 249 1.96 -20.18 -27.04
N LYS A 250 2.34 -19.15 -26.25
CA LYS A 250 3.68 -19.00 -25.67
C LYS A 250 3.80 -19.52 -24.25
N ALA A 251 2.68 -19.93 -23.64
CA ALA A 251 2.66 -20.47 -22.29
C ALA A 251 2.65 -22.01 -22.34
N THR A 252 3.36 -22.61 -21.40
CA THR A 252 3.27 -24.04 -21.07
C THR A 252 2.48 -24.17 -19.78
N ILE A 253 1.42 -24.97 -19.81
CA ILE A 253 0.55 -25.21 -18.65
C ILE A 253 0.65 -26.67 -18.25
N GLU A 254 0.94 -26.92 -16.99
CA GLU A 254 1.01 -28.25 -16.38
C GLU A 254 -0.05 -28.37 -15.28
N ASN A 255 -0.67 -29.55 -15.16
CA ASN A 255 -1.61 -29.87 -14.07
C ASN A 255 -2.81 -28.89 -13.95
N LEU A 256 -3.32 -28.39 -15.07
CA LEU A 256 -4.60 -27.69 -15.13
C LEU A 256 -5.74 -28.72 -15.18
N GLY A 257 -6.81 -28.49 -14.42
CA GLY A 257 -8.00 -29.33 -14.43
C GLY A 257 -8.86 -29.15 -15.67
N GLU A 258 -9.82 -30.07 -15.84
CA GLU A 258 -10.83 -29.97 -16.89
C GLU A 258 -11.62 -28.65 -16.79
N GLY A 259 -11.95 -28.05 -17.93
CA GLY A 259 -12.64 -26.77 -17.97
C GLY A 259 -11.82 -25.64 -17.34
N ASP A 260 -10.50 -25.68 -17.51
CA ASP A 260 -9.53 -24.69 -17.05
C ASP A 260 -9.53 -24.47 -15.53
N ARG A 261 -9.80 -25.53 -14.76
CA ARG A 261 -9.86 -25.48 -13.29
C ARG A 261 -8.48 -25.45 -12.66
N LEU A 262 -8.28 -24.53 -11.72
CA LEU A 262 -7.06 -24.47 -10.93
C LEU A 262 -7.01 -25.60 -9.90
N LYS A 263 -5.83 -26.18 -9.72
CA LYS A 263 -5.50 -27.19 -8.72
C LYS A 263 -4.23 -26.78 -8.01
N VAL A 264 -4.04 -27.25 -6.78
CA VAL A 264 -2.71 -27.18 -6.16
C VAL A 264 -1.70 -27.90 -7.07
N GLY A 265 -0.61 -27.21 -7.38
CA GLY A 265 0.41 -27.64 -8.33
C GLY A 265 0.11 -27.32 -9.80
N THR A 266 -1.01 -26.66 -10.14
CA THR A 266 -1.18 -26.07 -11.48
C THR A 266 -0.04 -25.10 -11.72
N LYS A 267 0.72 -25.31 -12.79
CA LYS A 267 1.94 -24.56 -13.10
C LYS A 267 1.84 -23.93 -14.48
N PHE A 268 2.21 -22.66 -14.54
CA PHE A 268 2.24 -21.85 -15.75
C PHE A 268 3.67 -21.38 -15.97
N THR A 269 4.23 -21.60 -17.15
CA THR A 269 5.55 -21.11 -17.52
C THR A 269 5.47 -20.38 -18.87
N GLN A 270 5.98 -19.16 -18.94
CA GLN A 270 5.98 -18.36 -20.16
C GLN A 270 7.24 -17.52 -20.29
N GLU A 271 7.83 -17.51 -21.50
CA GLU A 271 8.83 -16.52 -21.89
C GLU A 271 8.12 -15.22 -22.31
N ILE A 272 8.23 -14.19 -21.48
CA ILE A 272 7.50 -12.93 -21.64
C ILE A 272 8.32 -11.84 -22.38
N SER A 273 9.64 -12.03 -22.43
CA SER A 273 10.63 -11.24 -23.18
C SER A 273 11.82 -12.17 -23.47
N PRO A 274 12.64 -11.95 -24.53
CA PRO A 274 13.75 -12.84 -24.84
C PRO A 274 14.67 -13.12 -23.63
N GLY A 275 14.75 -14.38 -23.24
CA GLY A 275 15.50 -14.86 -22.08
C GLY A 275 14.81 -14.65 -20.73
N TYR A 276 13.73 -13.87 -20.65
CA TYR A 276 12.95 -13.63 -19.43
C TYR A 276 11.76 -14.59 -19.35
N VAL A 277 11.88 -15.59 -18.49
CA VAL A 277 10.87 -16.62 -18.25
C VAL A 277 10.25 -16.44 -16.89
N VAL A 278 8.92 -16.43 -16.84
CA VAL A 278 8.12 -16.41 -15.61
C VAL A 278 7.51 -17.78 -15.40
N THR A 279 7.47 -18.22 -14.14
CA THR A 279 6.75 -19.40 -13.69
C THR A 279 5.86 -19.05 -12.51
N LEU A 280 4.56 -19.38 -12.61
CA LEU A 280 3.64 -19.41 -11.48
C LEU A 280 3.29 -20.85 -11.14
N THR A 281 3.10 -21.15 -9.86
CA THR A 281 2.58 -22.44 -9.40
C THR A 281 1.57 -22.21 -8.30
N VAL A 282 0.36 -22.76 -8.44
CA VAL A 282 -0.66 -22.70 -7.39
C VAL A 282 -0.17 -23.49 -6.17
N THR A 283 -0.01 -22.82 -5.04
CA THR A 283 0.45 -23.41 -3.78
C THR A 283 -0.71 -23.75 -2.86
N LYS A 284 -1.79 -22.96 -2.90
CA LYS A 284 -2.93 -23.11 -2.01
C LYS A 284 -4.23 -22.63 -2.66
N LEU A 285 -5.34 -23.27 -2.30
CA LEU A 285 -6.71 -22.89 -2.67
C LEU A 285 -7.53 -22.75 -1.39
N ALA A 286 -7.56 -21.54 -0.83
CA ALA A 286 -8.24 -21.24 0.43
C ALA A 286 -8.67 -19.77 0.47
N PRO A 287 -9.77 -19.44 1.17
CA PRO A 287 -10.30 -18.09 1.25
C PRO A 287 -9.49 -17.20 2.20
N PHE A 288 -9.73 -15.88 2.13
CA PHE A 288 -8.97 -14.88 2.88
C PHE A 288 -9.09 -15.05 4.40
N ASN A 289 -10.24 -15.54 4.89
CA ASN A 289 -10.47 -15.81 6.31
C ASN A 289 -9.63 -16.98 6.88
N SER A 290 -8.83 -17.65 6.04
CA SER A 290 -7.80 -18.60 6.48
C SER A 290 -6.42 -17.99 6.71
N THR A 291 -6.23 -16.73 6.35
CA THR A 291 -4.91 -16.09 6.35
C THR A 291 -4.50 -15.55 7.72
N ASP A 292 -3.20 -15.44 7.96
CA ASP A 292 -2.66 -14.78 9.16
C ASP A 292 -3.00 -13.30 9.22
N GLU A 293 -3.14 -12.65 8.06
CA GLU A 293 -3.57 -11.25 7.99
C GLU A 293 -5.01 -11.09 8.50
N TYR A 294 -5.94 -11.96 8.07
CA TYR A 294 -7.32 -11.94 8.56
C TYR A 294 -7.37 -12.17 10.08
N LYS A 295 -6.56 -13.11 10.58
CA LYS A 295 -6.40 -13.36 12.02
C LYS A 295 -5.91 -12.13 12.76
N LYS A 296 -4.88 -11.45 12.23
CA LYS A 296 -4.29 -10.24 12.81
C LYS A 296 -5.31 -9.10 12.89
N ARG A 297 -6.22 -9.02 11.92
CA ARG A 297 -7.33 -8.06 11.91
C ARG A 297 -8.44 -8.41 12.91
N GLY A 298 -8.41 -9.59 13.52
CA GLY A 298 -9.39 -10.03 14.51
C GLY A 298 -10.78 -10.31 13.93
N GLY A 299 -10.87 -10.64 12.63
CA GLY A 299 -12.14 -10.86 11.95
C GLY A 299 -12.90 -12.08 12.47
N ALA A 300 -14.22 -11.95 12.65
CA ALA A 300 -15.09 -13.06 12.96
C ALA A 300 -15.13 -14.08 11.80
N GLY A 301 -15.25 -15.37 12.11
CA GLY A 301 -15.20 -16.41 11.07
C GLY A 301 -13.79 -16.74 10.56
N TYR A 302 -12.74 -16.31 11.28
CA TYR A 302 -11.38 -16.82 11.07
C TYR A 302 -11.35 -18.34 11.26
N ASP A 303 -10.79 -19.04 10.28
CA ASP A 303 -10.48 -20.47 10.36
C ASP A 303 -9.26 -20.78 9.49
N ALA A 304 -8.15 -21.14 10.14
CA ALA A 304 -6.89 -21.48 9.47
C ALA A 304 -7.02 -22.63 8.45
N ASN A 305 -8.05 -23.47 8.59
CA ASN A 305 -8.32 -24.61 7.71
C ASN A 305 -9.50 -24.37 6.77
N ALA A 306 -10.01 -23.14 6.67
CA ALA A 306 -11.12 -22.82 5.79
C ALA A 306 -10.80 -23.24 4.36
N GLN A 307 -11.79 -23.84 3.71
CA GLN A 307 -11.72 -24.22 2.30
C GLN A 307 -12.53 -23.25 1.46
N ASN A 308 -12.22 -23.22 0.17
CA ASN A 308 -13.03 -22.49 -0.80
C ASN A 308 -14.46 -23.06 -0.79
N VAL A 309 -15.45 -22.20 -0.58
CA VAL A 309 -16.86 -22.61 -0.47
C VAL A 309 -17.78 -21.67 -1.25
N TYR A 310 -18.86 -22.23 -1.79
CA TYR A 310 -19.99 -21.44 -2.27
C TYR A 310 -20.83 -20.95 -1.10
N LYS A 311 -21.71 -19.98 -1.35
CA LYS A 311 -22.57 -19.37 -0.33
C LYS A 311 -23.41 -20.40 0.45
N ASP A 312 -23.78 -21.51 -0.19
CA ASP A 312 -24.52 -22.63 0.40
C ASP A 312 -23.64 -23.62 1.20
N ASN A 313 -22.37 -23.29 1.39
CA ASN A 313 -21.35 -24.06 2.10
C ASN A 313 -20.88 -25.34 1.38
N THR A 314 -21.20 -25.50 0.08
CA THR A 314 -20.63 -26.56 -0.75
C THR A 314 -19.21 -26.19 -1.22
N PRO A 315 -18.32 -27.16 -1.51
CA PRO A 315 -16.97 -26.87 -1.98
C PRO A 315 -16.96 -26.05 -3.27
N ALA A 316 -16.15 -25.00 -3.30
CA ALA A 316 -15.99 -24.13 -4.47
C ALA A 316 -14.68 -24.35 -5.20
N GLU A 317 -14.77 -24.25 -6.52
CA GLU A 317 -13.63 -24.32 -7.43
C GLU A 317 -13.39 -22.98 -8.12
N LEU A 318 -12.12 -22.74 -8.45
CA LEU A 318 -11.67 -21.64 -9.30
C LEU A 318 -11.31 -22.16 -10.69
N LYS A 319 -11.64 -21.39 -11.71
CA LYS A 319 -11.27 -21.65 -13.11
C LYS A 319 -10.73 -20.38 -13.77
N VAL A 320 -10.05 -20.56 -14.89
CA VAL A 320 -9.62 -19.44 -15.74
C VAL A 320 -10.59 -19.29 -16.91
N VAL A 321 -11.09 -18.08 -17.14
CA VAL A 321 -12.05 -17.76 -18.21
C VAL A 321 -11.57 -16.60 -19.06
N THR A 322 -12.18 -16.47 -20.24
CA THR A 322 -12.01 -15.31 -21.10
C THR A 322 -12.54 -14.06 -20.41
N GLN A 323 -11.82 -12.94 -20.56
CA GLN A 323 -12.28 -11.65 -20.03
C GLN A 323 -13.65 -11.27 -20.59
N GLY A 324 -14.64 -11.23 -19.69
CA GLY A 324 -16.04 -11.02 -20.01
C GLY A 324 -16.40 -9.59 -20.42
N GLY A 325 -17.64 -9.42 -20.89
CA GLY A 325 -18.21 -8.10 -21.22
C GLY A 325 -18.59 -7.25 -20.01
N TYR A 326 -18.61 -7.84 -18.81
CA TYR A 326 -18.82 -7.13 -17.55
C TYR A 326 -17.53 -6.51 -16.99
N SER A 327 -16.36 -6.91 -17.51
CA SER A 327 -15.07 -6.35 -17.11
C SER A 327 -15.01 -4.83 -17.22
N VAL A 328 -14.82 -4.15 -16.08
CA VAL A 328 -14.63 -2.69 -16.07
C VAL A 328 -13.27 -2.33 -16.65
N ALA A 329 -12.25 -3.14 -16.36
CA ALA A 329 -10.95 -3.05 -17.00
C ALA A 329 -11.06 -3.02 -18.54
N LYS A 330 -11.84 -3.94 -19.12
CA LYS A 330 -12.10 -3.98 -20.57
C LYS A 330 -12.78 -2.72 -21.07
N THR A 331 -13.83 -2.28 -20.38
CA THR A 331 -14.57 -1.05 -20.70
C THR A 331 -13.67 0.18 -20.64
N ASN A 332 -12.69 0.19 -19.73
CA ASN A 332 -11.71 1.26 -19.56
C ASN A 332 -10.46 1.08 -20.46
N GLY A 333 -10.53 0.22 -21.48
CA GLY A 333 -9.52 0.08 -22.53
C GLY A 333 -8.46 -1.00 -22.30
N MET A 334 -8.60 -1.85 -21.28
CA MET A 334 -7.73 -2.99 -21.01
C MET A 334 -8.39 -4.30 -21.44
N ASP A 335 -8.48 -4.54 -22.75
CA ASP A 335 -8.98 -5.79 -23.33
C ASP A 335 -7.83 -6.77 -23.59
N THR A 336 -7.74 -7.81 -22.78
CA THR A 336 -6.70 -8.85 -22.87
C THR A 336 -6.88 -9.76 -24.08
N LYS A 337 -8.12 -9.93 -24.56
CA LYS A 337 -8.53 -10.87 -25.63
C LYS A 337 -8.19 -12.35 -25.34
N GLY A 338 -7.71 -12.68 -24.14
CA GLY A 338 -7.23 -14.00 -23.74
C GLY A 338 -8.10 -14.65 -22.67
N LYS A 339 -7.65 -15.81 -22.16
CA LYS A 339 -8.20 -16.47 -20.98
C LYS A 339 -7.38 -16.10 -19.76
N THR A 340 -7.70 -14.95 -19.17
CA THR A 340 -6.89 -14.29 -18.14
C THR A 340 -7.57 -14.12 -16.79
N VAL A 341 -8.89 -14.32 -16.72
CA VAL A 341 -9.68 -14.05 -15.51
C VAL A 341 -9.78 -15.29 -14.67
N ILE A 342 -9.27 -15.24 -13.43
CA ILE A 342 -9.46 -16.28 -12.42
C ILE A 342 -10.78 -15.99 -11.71
N GLN A 343 -11.73 -16.93 -11.75
CA GLN A 343 -13.11 -16.74 -11.30
C GLN A 343 -13.65 -18.00 -10.61
N SER A 344 -14.65 -17.83 -9.71
CA SER A 344 -15.44 -18.96 -9.22
C SER A 344 -16.25 -19.62 -10.34
N VAL A 345 -16.47 -20.94 -10.25
CA VAL A 345 -17.30 -21.66 -11.24
C VAL A 345 -18.79 -21.32 -11.17
N VAL A 346 -19.29 -20.97 -9.98
CA VAL A 346 -20.71 -20.68 -9.69
C VAL A 346 -20.82 -19.35 -8.94
N ASP A 347 -21.98 -18.70 -9.06
CA ASP A 347 -22.35 -17.49 -8.31
C ASP A 347 -22.30 -17.71 -6.80
N GLY A 348 -21.76 -16.74 -6.08
CA GLY A 348 -21.82 -16.72 -4.63
C GLY A 348 -20.74 -17.60 -4.03
N ALA A 349 -19.55 -17.06 -3.83
CA ALA A 349 -18.42 -17.83 -3.33
C ALA A 349 -17.54 -17.01 -2.39
N ASN A 350 -16.90 -17.68 -1.44
CA ASN A 350 -15.76 -17.19 -0.67
C ASN A 350 -14.56 -18.08 -1.02
N VAL A 351 -13.67 -17.54 -1.84
CA VAL A 351 -12.61 -18.31 -2.50
C VAL A 351 -11.29 -17.55 -2.49
N GLY A 352 -10.20 -18.29 -2.55
CA GLY A 352 -8.90 -17.70 -2.83
C GLY A 352 -7.93 -18.69 -3.47
N VAL A 353 -6.87 -18.13 -4.02
CA VAL A 353 -5.75 -18.85 -4.62
C VAL A 353 -4.44 -18.15 -4.26
N GLU A 354 -3.45 -18.93 -3.86
CA GLU A 354 -2.09 -18.48 -3.63
C GLU A 354 -1.17 -19.10 -4.69
N PHE A 355 -0.20 -18.32 -5.16
CA PHE A 355 0.80 -18.73 -6.14
C PHE A 355 2.20 -18.48 -5.60
N SER A 356 3.11 -19.45 -5.81
CA SER A 356 4.54 -19.15 -5.84
C SER A 356 4.92 -18.58 -7.20
N VAL A 357 5.76 -17.55 -7.22
CA VAL A 357 6.20 -16.82 -8.41
C VAL A 357 7.72 -16.91 -8.53
N LYS A 358 8.19 -17.27 -9.73
CA LYS A 358 9.62 -17.31 -10.06
C LYS A 358 9.86 -16.67 -11.41
N SER A 359 10.85 -15.78 -11.50
CA SER A 359 11.28 -15.19 -12.76
C SER A 359 12.76 -15.47 -12.99
N THR A 360 13.14 -15.73 -14.23
CA THR A 360 14.55 -15.92 -14.62
C THR A 360 14.89 -15.12 -15.87
N LEU A 361 16.05 -14.47 -15.90
CA LEU A 361 16.64 -13.85 -17.08
C LEU A 361 17.88 -14.64 -17.50
N ASN A 362 17.86 -15.23 -18.70
CA ASN A 362 18.93 -16.09 -19.24
C ASN A 362 19.34 -17.21 -18.26
N GLY A 363 18.33 -17.83 -17.61
CA GLY A 363 18.52 -18.90 -16.63
C GLY A 363 18.93 -18.45 -15.23
N LYS A 364 19.18 -17.16 -15.00
CA LYS A 364 19.47 -16.61 -13.66
C LYS A 364 18.20 -16.07 -13.02
N GLU A 365 17.96 -16.39 -11.76
CA GLU A 365 16.81 -15.86 -11.02
C GLU A 365 16.89 -14.33 -10.90
N VAL A 366 15.75 -13.67 -11.13
CA VAL A 366 15.60 -12.21 -11.04
C VAL A 366 14.29 -11.88 -10.30
N PRO A 367 14.16 -10.67 -9.73
CA PRO A 367 12.91 -10.20 -9.16
C PRO A 367 11.71 -10.37 -10.09
N SER A 368 10.57 -10.75 -9.50
CA SER A 368 9.28 -10.80 -10.19
C SER A 368 8.46 -9.57 -9.85
N ASN A 369 8.01 -8.84 -10.87
CA ASN A 369 7.04 -7.75 -10.69
C ASN A 369 5.69 -8.23 -11.21
N VAL A 370 4.70 -8.24 -10.32
CA VAL A 370 3.37 -8.76 -10.59
C VAL A 370 2.38 -7.63 -10.53
N VAL A 371 1.59 -7.48 -11.60
CA VAL A 371 0.46 -6.55 -11.64
C VAL A 371 -0.85 -7.28 -11.41
N PHE A 372 -1.80 -6.59 -10.79
CA PHE A 372 -3.15 -7.07 -10.54
C PHE A 372 -4.18 -6.08 -11.05
N LEU A 373 -5.30 -6.61 -11.50
CA LEU A 373 -6.42 -5.85 -12.00
C LEU A 373 -7.69 -6.69 -11.88
N THR A 374 -8.81 -6.07 -11.54
CA THR A 374 -10.10 -6.78 -11.56
C THR A 374 -10.41 -7.29 -12.97
N GLY A 375 -10.85 -8.54 -13.04
CA GLY A 375 -11.19 -9.25 -14.28
C GLY A 375 -12.63 -9.05 -14.71
N GLU A 376 -13.50 -8.73 -13.75
CA GLU A 376 -14.92 -8.47 -13.94
C GLU A 376 -15.27 -7.01 -13.56
N GLU A 377 -16.52 -6.77 -13.24
CA GLU A 377 -16.92 -5.60 -12.46
C GLU A 377 -16.91 -6.03 -10.99
N ALA A 378 -15.80 -5.73 -10.30
CA ALA A 378 -15.77 -5.65 -8.83
C ALA A 378 -16.67 -4.50 -8.40
N GLY A 379 -17.97 -4.75 -8.51
CA GLY A 379 -19.00 -3.86 -8.05
C GLY A 379 -18.92 -3.79 -6.54
N SER A 380 -19.33 -2.67 -5.98
CA SER A 380 -19.41 -2.61 -4.52
C SER A 380 -20.40 -3.64 -4.01
N SER A 381 -20.16 -4.11 -2.78
CA SER A 381 -20.63 -5.39 -2.24
C SER A 381 -19.71 -6.58 -2.43
N GLU A 382 -18.60 -6.44 -3.15
CA GLU A 382 -17.71 -7.56 -3.43
C GLU A 382 -16.37 -7.33 -2.79
N ILE A 383 -15.81 -8.38 -2.21
CA ILE A 383 -14.47 -8.36 -1.67
C ILE A 383 -13.56 -8.92 -2.75
N GLU A 384 -12.62 -8.10 -3.20
CA GLU A 384 -11.48 -8.52 -4.01
C GLU A 384 -10.21 -8.02 -3.31
N ILE A 385 -9.36 -8.95 -2.87
CA ILE A 385 -8.15 -8.65 -2.10
C ILE A 385 -6.95 -9.31 -2.77
N TYR A 386 -5.85 -8.56 -2.85
CA TYR A 386 -4.56 -9.08 -3.29
C TYR A 386 -3.57 -9.04 -2.15
N THR A 387 -2.70 -10.05 -2.09
CA THR A 387 -1.63 -10.16 -1.09
C THR A 387 -0.31 -10.47 -1.78
N THR A 388 0.79 -10.07 -1.14
CA THR A 388 2.15 -10.29 -1.63
C THR A 388 3.11 -10.48 -0.46
N ASP A 389 4.18 -11.24 -0.67
CA ASP A 389 5.34 -11.24 0.24
C ASP A 389 6.46 -10.31 -0.23
N GLY A 390 6.28 -9.68 -1.40
CA GLY A 390 7.17 -8.68 -1.97
C GLY A 390 6.96 -7.29 -1.38
N ASP A 391 7.39 -6.28 -2.13
CA ASP A 391 7.20 -4.88 -1.77
C ASP A 391 5.70 -4.52 -1.66
N GLY A 392 5.41 -3.49 -0.87
CA GLY A 392 4.07 -2.94 -0.74
C GLY A 392 3.46 -2.57 -2.09
N PHE A 393 2.14 -2.71 -2.21
CA PHE A 393 1.44 -2.45 -3.45
C PHE A 393 1.59 -0.99 -3.87
N GLU A 394 2.03 -0.75 -5.09
CA GLU A 394 2.07 0.57 -5.71
C GLU A 394 0.97 0.69 -6.77
N LEU A 395 0.42 1.89 -6.91
CA LEU A 395 -0.55 2.20 -7.95
C LEU A 395 0.19 2.51 -9.25
N VAL A 396 0.02 1.67 -10.27
CA VAL A 396 0.63 1.88 -11.59
C VAL A 396 -0.15 2.89 -12.40
N THR A 397 -1.48 2.77 -12.37
CA THR A 397 -2.40 3.68 -13.05
C THR A 397 -3.81 3.48 -12.50
N GLU A 398 -4.66 4.46 -12.76
CA GLU A 398 -6.11 4.25 -12.77
C GLU A 398 -6.61 4.20 -14.21
N LEU A 399 -7.31 3.13 -14.56
CA LEU A 399 -7.99 3.03 -15.83
C LEU A 399 -9.24 3.91 -15.78
N SER A 400 -9.39 4.77 -16.79
CA SER A 400 -10.54 5.65 -16.95
C SER A 400 -11.15 5.54 -18.34
N ASN A 401 -12.46 5.76 -18.41
CA ASN A 401 -13.22 5.75 -19.64
C ASN A 401 -13.75 7.16 -19.92
N SER A 402 -13.53 7.63 -21.14
CA SER A 402 -14.05 8.91 -21.63
C SER A 402 -14.82 8.76 -22.95
N ASN A 403 -15.01 7.53 -23.41
CA ASN A 403 -15.41 7.22 -24.78
C ASN A 403 -16.75 6.47 -24.88
N VAL A 404 -17.23 5.88 -23.77
CA VAL A 404 -18.51 5.17 -23.74
C VAL A 404 -19.55 6.05 -23.03
N PRO A 405 -20.55 6.56 -23.77
CA PRO A 405 -21.61 7.39 -23.20
C PRO A 405 -22.32 6.75 -22.00
N GLY A 406 -22.46 7.50 -20.91
CA GLY A 406 -23.11 7.06 -19.66
C GLY A 406 -22.30 6.07 -18.83
N LYS A 407 -21.02 5.88 -19.19
CA LYS A 407 -20.03 5.03 -18.50
C LYS A 407 -18.69 5.75 -18.36
N GLU A 408 -18.69 7.08 -18.51
CA GLU A 408 -17.50 7.90 -18.33
C GLU A 408 -17.06 7.85 -16.87
N THR A 409 -15.75 7.84 -16.65
CA THR A 409 -15.19 7.96 -15.31
C THR A 409 -15.48 9.37 -14.78
N ALA A 410 -16.21 9.41 -13.68
CA ALA A 410 -16.54 10.64 -12.96
C ALA A 410 -15.56 10.86 -11.79
N ARG A 411 -15.04 9.77 -11.21
CA ARG A 411 -14.19 9.82 -10.03
C ARG A 411 -13.31 8.58 -9.90
N SER A 412 -12.35 8.65 -8.98
CA SER A 412 -11.52 7.52 -8.62
C SER A 412 -12.36 6.40 -7.97
N TYR A 413 -11.81 5.19 -7.96
CA TYR A 413 -12.26 4.07 -7.14
C TYR A 413 -12.46 4.47 -5.67
N ILE A 414 -13.14 3.63 -4.90
CA ILE A 414 -13.45 3.88 -3.49
C ILE A 414 -13.13 2.65 -2.64
N GLY A 415 -12.75 2.83 -1.38
CA GLY A 415 -12.63 1.73 -0.43
C GLY A 415 -14.00 1.11 -0.16
N GLU A 416 -14.09 -0.21 -0.14
CA GLU A 416 -15.33 -0.88 0.25
C GLU A 416 -15.60 -0.71 1.74
N ILE A 417 -16.89 -0.60 2.09
CA ILE A 417 -17.36 -0.59 3.47
C ILE A 417 -18.60 -1.49 3.60
N TYR A 418 -18.99 -1.83 4.82
CA TYR A 418 -20.16 -2.69 5.05
C TYR A 418 -21.47 -2.07 4.52
N GLU A 419 -21.69 -0.78 4.78
CA GLU A 419 -23.01 -0.18 4.63
C GLU A 419 -23.35 0.30 3.21
N ARG A 420 -22.45 0.99 2.51
CA ARG A 420 -22.76 1.68 1.25
C ARG A 420 -21.75 1.36 0.15
N ARG A 421 -22.27 1.31 -1.07
CA ARG A 421 -21.58 1.09 -2.35
C ARG A 421 -21.23 2.40 -3.07
N THR A 422 -22.13 3.39 -2.98
CA THR A 422 -21.98 4.68 -3.65
C THR A 422 -21.93 5.84 -2.66
N VAL A 423 -21.32 6.92 -3.08
CA VAL A 423 -21.20 8.18 -2.33
C VAL A 423 -21.61 9.35 -3.21
N ASP A 424 -21.77 10.53 -2.63
CA ASP A 424 -22.38 11.70 -3.27
C ASP A 424 -21.66 12.22 -4.53
N THR A 425 -20.43 11.79 -4.79
CA THR A 425 -19.66 12.13 -5.98
C THR A 425 -19.63 11.02 -7.03
N ALA A 426 -20.41 9.94 -6.90
CA ALA A 426 -20.55 8.99 -8.01
C ALA A 426 -21.26 9.64 -9.21
N GLY A 427 -20.99 9.13 -10.41
CA GLY A 427 -21.55 9.64 -11.66
C GLY A 427 -22.94 9.07 -11.99
N HIS A 428 -23.48 9.53 -13.12
CA HIS A 428 -24.58 8.87 -13.86
C HIS A 428 -25.85 8.52 -13.05
N GLY A 429 -26.16 9.34 -12.05
CA GLY A 429 -27.38 9.19 -11.24
C GLY A 429 -27.35 8.00 -10.26
N GLN A 430 -26.17 7.44 -9.97
CA GLN A 430 -26.02 6.36 -8.98
C GLN A 430 -25.95 6.86 -7.52
N ASN A 431 -26.04 8.17 -7.31
CA ASN A 431 -26.06 8.81 -5.99
C ASN A 431 -27.50 8.87 -5.48
N ARG A 432 -27.99 7.73 -4.99
CA ARG A 432 -29.32 7.65 -4.37
C ARG A 432 -29.20 7.90 -2.88
N ALA A 433 -30.19 8.58 -2.27
CA ALA A 433 -30.18 8.93 -0.84
C ALA A 433 -30.15 7.70 0.09
N ASP A 434 -30.83 6.63 -0.31
CA ASP A 434 -30.79 5.31 0.33
C ASP A 434 -29.47 4.56 0.07
N GLY A 435 -28.74 4.96 -0.98
CA GLY A 435 -27.48 4.34 -1.41
C GLY A 435 -27.70 2.93 -1.95
N GLN A 436 -26.76 2.47 -2.77
CA GLN A 436 -26.61 1.03 -2.97
C GLN A 436 -25.87 0.44 -1.76
N LEU A 437 -26.14 -0.82 -1.42
CA LEU A 437 -25.55 -1.49 -0.26
C LEU A 437 -24.09 -1.86 -0.52
N GLY A 438 -23.23 -1.69 0.48
CA GLY A 438 -21.85 -2.21 0.50
C GLY A 438 -21.81 -3.73 0.70
N ILE A 439 -20.84 -4.27 1.45
CA ILE A 439 -20.70 -5.73 1.63
C ILE A 439 -21.89 -6.38 2.34
N SER A 440 -22.71 -5.59 3.05
CA SER A 440 -24.00 -6.03 3.59
C SER A 440 -24.85 -6.78 2.56
N TYR A 441 -24.86 -6.38 1.28
CA TYR A 441 -25.58 -7.11 0.23
C TYR A 441 -25.07 -8.54 0.01
N THR A 442 -23.76 -8.75 0.18
CA THR A 442 -23.14 -10.07 0.06
C THR A 442 -23.37 -10.91 1.30
N LEU A 443 -23.18 -10.33 2.49
CA LEU A 443 -23.26 -11.08 3.76
C LEU A 443 -24.69 -11.33 4.23
N GLU A 444 -25.59 -10.37 4.08
CA GLU A 444 -26.96 -10.45 4.58
C GLU A 444 -27.87 -11.28 3.65
N GLY A 445 -29.02 -11.69 4.21
CA GLY A 445 -30.05 -12.46 3.52
C GLY A 445 -30.05 -13.94 3.90
N SER A 446 -30.98 -14.68 3.31
CA SER A 446 -31.11 -16.14 3.50
C SER A 446 -30.34 -16.91 2.44
N GLY A 447 -30.08 -18.20 2.69
CA GLY A 447 -29.42 -19.09 1.72
C GLY A 447 -27.91 -18.88 1.56
N LYS A 448 -27.25 -18.23 2.53
CA LYS A 448 -25.81 -17.96 2.52
C LYS A 448 -25.09 -18.43 3.80
N PRO A 449 -25.26 -19.68 4.26
CA PRO A 449 -24.65 -20.17 5.50
C PRO A 449 -23.13 -20.00 5.56
N ALA A 450 -22.42 -20.08 4.42
CA ALA A 450 -20.96 -19.89 4.40
C ALA A 450 -20.52 -18.46 4.78
N PHE A 451 -21.40 -17.47 4.63
CA PHE A 451 -21.09 -16.06 4.91
C PHE A 451 -21.60 -15.60 6.27
N ALA A 452 -22.47 -16.38 6.91
CA ALA A 452 -23.08 -16.06 8.20
C ALA A 452 -22.06 -15.76 9.32
N PRO A 453 -20.89 -16.44 9.42
CA PRO A 453 -19.91 -16.12 10.45
C PRO A 453 -19.39 -14.67 10.39
N PHE A 454 -19.32 -14.07 9.20
CA PHE A 454 -18.81 -12.72 8.99
C PHE A 454 -19.81 -11.63 9.38
N LEU A 455 -21.08 -11.96 9.63
CA LEU A 455 -22.07 -10.98 10.09
C LEU A 455 -21.81 -10.52 11.53
N ALA A 456 -21.10 -11.32 12.33
CA ALA A 456 -20.88 -11.04 13.74
C ALA A 456 -20.09 -9.74 13.98
N ASP A 457 -19.23 -9.36 13.03
CA ASP A 457 -18.39 -8.16 13.08
C ASP A 457 -18.49 -7.32 11.80
N LYS A 458 -19.57 -7.52 11.03
CA LYS A 458 -19.77 -6.86 9.72
C LYS A 458 -18.61 -7.10 8.73
N GLY A 459 -17.90 -8.20 8.84
CA GLY A 459 -16.79 -8.57 7.97
C GLY A 459 -15.54 -7.72 8.19
N ALA A 460 -15.32 -7.23 9.41
CA ALA A 460 -14.19 -6.36 9.76
C ALA A 460 -12.84 -6.91 9.29
N GLY A 461 -12.64 -8.23 9.36
CA GLY A 461 -11.41 -8.89 8.90
C GLY A 461 -11.08 -8.69 7.42
N PHE A 462 -12.05 -8.38 6.56
CA PHE A 462 -11.80 -8.16 5.13
C PHE A 462 -11.24 -6.76 4.84
N PHE A 463 -11.60 -5.75 5.63
CA PHE A 463 -11.19 -4.37 5.34
C PHE A 463 -9.78 -4.06 5.82
N ASN A 464 -9.01 -3.34 5.00
CA ASN A 464 -7.72 -2.82 5.43
C ASN A 464 -7.93 -1.51 6.22
N THR A 465 -7.28 -1.35 7.35
CA THR A 465 -7.35 -0.15 8.21
C THR A 465 -6.01 0.58 8.32
N THR A 466 -4.97 0.08 7.65
CA THR A 466 -3.63 0.68 7.67
C THR A 466 -3.56 1.80 6.64
N VAL A 467 -3.37 3.03 7.11
CA VAL A 467 -3.13 4.19 6.26
C VAL A 467 -1.62 4.41 6.14
N THR A 468 -1.12 4.56 4.92
CA THR A 468 0.29 4.82 4.64
C THR A 468 0.47 6.16 3.92
N THR A 469 1.72 6.57 3.72
CA THR A 469 2.06 7.71 2.84
C THR A 469 1.60 7.53 1.39
N ASP A 470 1.36 6.29 0.97
CA ASP A 470 1.01 5.93 -0.40
C ASP A 470 -0.49 5.67 -0.57
N THR A 471 -1.26 5.63 0.53
CA THR A 471 -2.71 5.47 0.49
C THR A 471 -3.35 6.58 -0.34
N VAL A 472 -4.10 6.20 -1.37
CA VAL A 472 -4.81 7.13 -2.24
C VAL A 472 -6.27 7.25 -1.83
N ILE A 473 -6.91 6.12 -1.53
CA ILE A 473 -8.33 6.04 -1.27
C ILE A 473 -8.58 5.54 0.16
N THR A 474 -9.50 6.22 0.82
CA THR A 474 -10.09 5.81 2.09
C THR A 474 -11.61 5.90 2.05
N ALA A 475 -12.26 5.13 2.91
CA ALA A 475 -13.69 5.22 3.16
C ALA A 475 -13.93 5.10 4.67
N THR A 476 -14.85 5.90 5.19
CA THR A 476 -15.18 5.92 6.61
C THR A 476 -16.47 5.15 6.85
N ALA A 477 -16.41 4.07 7.62
CA ALA A 477 -17.56 3.31 8.05
C ALA A 477 -18.46 4.14 8.99
N LYS A 478 -19.71 3.70 9.21
CA LYS A 478 -20.67 4.44 10.06
C LYS A 478 -20.22 4.61 11.51
N ASP A 479 -19.37 3.72 12.01
CA ASP A 479 -18.80 3.78 13.36
C ASP A 479 -17.55 4.69 13.46
N GLY A 480 -17.15 5.31 12.35
CA GLY A 480 -15.97 6.18 12.25
C GLY A 480 -14.68 5.45 11.90
N THR A 481 -14.70 4.13 11.71
CA THR A 481 -13.53 3.37 11.29
C THR A 481 -13.11 3.77 9.88
N ILE A 482 -11.82 4.07 9.71
CA ILE A 482 -11.23 4.36 8.39
C ILE A 482 -10.78 3.04 7.77
N HIS A 483 -11.28 2.78 6.58
CA HIS A 483 -10.82 1.72 5.70
C HIS A 483 -9.99 2.31 4.56
N ALA A 484 -8.83 1.73 4.29
CA ALA A 484 -7.87 2.19 3.29
C ALA A 484 -7.77 1.20 2.11
N ASP A 485 -7.30 1.68 0.96
CA ASP A 485 -7.05 0.87 -0.23
C ASP A 485 -5.93 -0.17 -0.06
N GLY A 486 -5.01 0.04 0.90
CA GLY A 486 -3.87 -0.82 1.15
C GLY A 486 -2.63 -0.55 0.30
N LEU A 487 -2.59 0.55 -0.45
CA LEU A 487 -1.36 1.00 -1.11
C LEU A 487 -0.24 1.25 -0.10
N GLY A 488 0.98 0.90 -0.50
CA GLY A 488 2.16 0.90 0.36
C GLY A 488 2.22 -0.28 1.36
N THR A 489 1.19 -1.13 1.41
CA THR A 489 1.15 -2.33 2.25
C THR A 489 1.21 -3.62 1.42
N GLN A 490 1.42 -4.75 2.09
CA GLN A 490 1.41 -6.06 1.43
C GLN A 490 0.00 -6.62 1.15
N VAL A 491 -1.06 -5.83 1.38
CA VAL A 491 -2.46 -6.25 1.22
C VAL A 491 -3.27 -5.11 0.60
N PHE A 492 -3.63 -5.26 -0.68
CA PHE A 492 -4.46 -4.29 -1.39
C PHE A 492 -5.92 -4.74 -1.40
N GLY A 493 -6.84 -3.77 -1.26
CA GLY A 493 -8.27 -3.97 -1.25
C GLY A 493 -8.86 -4.27 0.14
N PRO A 494 -10.19 -4.42 0.21
CA PRO A 494 -11.14 -4.35 -0.91
C PRO A 494 -11.43 -2.91 -1.39
N VAL A 495 -11.54 -2.75 -2.71
CA VAL A 495 -11.90 -1.49 -3.37
C VAL A 495 -13.01 -1.71 -4.40
N SER A 496 -13.75 -0.65 -4.71
CA SER A 496 -14.85 -0.63 -5.67
C SER A 496 -14.49 0.02 -6.99
N THR A 497 -14.86 -0.61 -8.11
CA THR A 497 -14.52 -0.09 -9.44
C THR A 497 -15.74 -0.02 -10.38
N HIS A 498 -16.93 0.26 -9.84
CA HIS A 498 -18.21 0.19 -10.56
C HIS A 498 -18.34 1.19 -11.74
N ARG A 499 -18.56 0.69 -12.96
CA ARG A 499 -18.59 1.51 -14.19
C ARG A 499 -19.82 2.40 -14.25
N ASP A 500 -20.96 1.91 -13.76
CA ASP A 500 -22.22 2.67 -13.78
C ASP A 500 -22.18 3.82 -12.78
N SER A 501 -21.39 3.68 -11.72
CA SER A 501 -21.09 4.75 -10.75
C SER A 501 -19.99 5.69 -11.23
N GLY A 502 -19.38 5.43 -12.39
CA GLY A 502 -18.29 6.22 -12.94
C GLY A 502 -17.00 6.14 -12.09
N PHE A 503 -16.76 5.02 -11.40
CA PHE A 503 -15.52 4.78 -10.67
C PHE A 503 -14.40 4.35 -11.64
N SER A 504 -13.18 4.82 -11.40
CA SER A 504 -11.98 4.34 -12.09
C SER A 504 -11.65 2.90 -11.65
N THR A 505 -10.67 2.29 -12.32
CA THR A 505 -10.19 0.95 -11.95
C THR A 505 -8.69 0.99 -11.65
N PRO A 506 -8.24 0.75 -10.41
CA PRO A 506 -6.83 0.75 -10.08
C PRO A 506 -6.14 -0.49 -10.69
N LEU A 507 -4.99 -0.25 -11.31
CA LEU A 507 -4.03 -1.29 -11.65
C LEU A 507 -2.87 -1.17 -10.67
N VAL A 508 -2.67 -2.20 -9.86
CA VAL A 508 -1.65 -2.20 -8.80
C VAL A 508 -0.54 -3.18 -9.10
N MET A 509 0.64 -2.91 -8.56
CA MET A 509 1.82 -3.75 -8.74
C MET A 509 2.49 -4.01 -7.41
N THR A 510 3.10 -5.18 -7.29
CA THR A 510 4.09 -5.50 -6.27
C THR A 510 5.37 -5.95 -6.95
N ARG A 511 6.51 -5.65 -6.34
CA ARG A 511 7.84 -6.01 -6.82
C ARG A 511 8.46 -7.06 -5.93
N ASN A 512 9.48 -7.74 -6.45
CA ASN A 512 10.25 -8.72 -5.69
C ASN A 512 9.39 -9.84 -5.09
N ALA A 513 8.22 -10.12 -5.68
CA ALA A 513 7.28 -11.10 -5.12
C ALA A 513 7.72 -12.53 -5.42
N LYS A 514 7.67 -13.37 -4.38
CA LYS A 514 7.84 -14.82 -4.47
C LYS A 514 6.55 -15.57 -4.19
N ASN A 515 5.64 -14.97 -3.42
CA ASN A 515 4.33 -15.49 -3.12
C ASN A 515 3.30 -14.37 -3.27
N ILE A 516 2.20 -14.69 -3.96
CA ILE A 516 1.07 -13.79 -4.14
C ILE A 516 -0.23 -14.52 -3.85
N GLY A 517 -1.24 -13.79 -3.41
CA GLY A 517 -2.58 -14.34 -3.17
C GLY A 517 -3.67 -13.45 -3.72
N MET A 518 -4.74 -14.06 -4.22
CA MET A 518 -5.93 -13.39 -4.75
C MET A 518 -7.16 -14.00 -4.10
N TYR A 519 -8.01 -13.16 -3.52
CA TYR A 519 -9.17 -13.59 -2.74
C TYR A 519 -10.42 -12.86 -3.17
N ILE A 520 -11.52 -13.61 -3.28
CA ILE A 520 -12.81 -13.12 -3.75
C ILE A 520 -13.91 -13.59 -2.80
N MET A 521 -14.72 -12.66 -2.30
CA MET A 521 -16.01 -12.98 -1.67
C MET A 521 -17.12 -12.13 -2.27
N SER A 522 -18.08 -12.78 -2.91
CA SER A 522 -19.14 -12.11 -3.68
C SER A 522 -20.43 -12.93 -3.67
N ASN A 523 -21.57 -12.30 -3.99
CA ASN A 523 -22.86 -12.99 -4.19
C ASN A 523 -23.04 -13.51 -5.64
N GLY A 524 -22.39 -12.87 -6.61
CA GLY A 524 -22.29 -13.30 -8.02
C GLY A 524 -20.93 -13.91 -8.36
N GLN A 525 -20.71 -14.27 -9.61
CA GLN A 525 -19.41 -14.70 -10.11
C GLN A 525 -18.47 -13.51 -10.35
N GLN A 526 -17.46 -13.37 -9.49
CA GLN A 526 -16.43 -12.34 -9.60
C GLN A 526 -15.07 -12.92 -9.93
N GLY A 527 -14.26 -12.14 -10.62
CA GLY A 527 -12.98 -12.59 -11.14
C GLY A 527 -11.93 -11.51 -11.22
N SER A 528 -10.69 -11.96 -11.18
CA SER A 528 -9.50 -11.12 -11.06
C SER A 528 -8.45 -11.56 -12.07
N MET A 529 -7.57 -10.64 -12.47
CA MET A 529 -6.47 -10.90 -13.39
C MET A 529 -5.13 -10.56 -12.74
N LEU A 530 -4.11 -11.30 -13.14
CA LEU A 530 -2.72 -10.98 -12.82
C LEU A 530 -1.86 -11.00 -14.09
N GLY A 531 -0.78 -10.23 -14.08
CA GLY A 531 0.19 -10.20 -15.17
C GLY A 531 1.58 -9.82 -14.68
N PHE A 532 2.50 -9.70 -15.62
CA PHE A 532 3.90 -9.42 -15.36
C PHE A 532 4.36 -8.20 -16.13
N MET A 533 5.19 -7.38 -15.47
CA MET A 533 5.90 -6.28 -16.09
C MET A 533 7.41 -6.49 -15.93
N VAL A 534 8.13 -6.45 -17.05
CA VAL A 534 9.60 -6.44 -17.03
C VAL A 534 10.05 -5.00 -16.83
N LEU A 535 10.78 -4.74 -15.75
CA LEU A 535 11.28 -3.42 -15.37
C LEU A 535 12.81 -3.42 -15.32
N ASP A 536 13.42 -2.35 -15.85
CA ASP A 536 14.82 -1.94 -15.71
C ASP A 536 14.90 -1.00 -14.52
N GLU A 537 15.31 -1.52 -13.38
CA GLU A 537 15.72 -0.64 -12.29
C GLU A 537 17.16 -0.25 -12.61
N GLY A 538 17.32 0.94 -13.20
CA GLY A 538 18.65 1.46 -13.47
C GLY A 538 19.46 1.48 -12.17
N ASP A 539 20.79 1.46 -12.30
CA ASP A 539 21.81 1.53 -11.25
C ASP A 539 21.84 2.88 -10.50
N ALA A 540 20.71 3.58 -10.44
CA ALA A 540 20.55 4.84 -9.72
C ALA A 540 20.64 4.62 -8.20
N PRO A 541 21.44 5.41 -7.47
CA PRO A 541 21.53 5.32 -6.02
C PRO A 541 20.17 5.56 -5.36
N ALA A 542 19.89 4.85 -4.25
CA ALA A 542 18.63 4.94 -3.50
C ALA A 542 18.22 6.38 -3.10
N SER A 543 19.18 7.32 -3.07
CA SER A 543 18.96 8.75 -2.81
C SER A 543 18.18 9.50 -3.91
N TYR A 544 17.95 8.90 -5.08
CA TYR A 544 17.20 9.50 -6.20
C TYR A 544 15.72 9.06 -6.25
N GLY A 545 15.28 8.22 -5.31
CA GLY A 545 14.02 7.50 -5.44
C GLY A 545 14.15 6.29 -6.38
N ARG A 546 13.15 5.41 -6.38
CA ARG A 546 13.13 4.23 -7.27
C ARG A 546 12.73 4.68 -8.69
N VAL A 547 13.65 4.57 -9.65
CA VAL A 547 13.36 4.81 -11.07
C VAL A 547 13.43 3.48 -11.81
N ALA A 548 12.28 3.01 -12.31
CA ALA A 548 12.19 1.74 -13.03
C ALA A 548 11.64 1.96 -14.45
N HIS A 549 12.38 1.60 -15.50
CA HIS A 549 11.95 1.68 -16.89
C HIS A 549 11.35 0.37 -17.37
N SER A 550 10.14 0.29 -17.95
CA SER A 550 9.69 -1.00 -18.50
C SER A 550 10.58 -1.44 -19.68
N ILE A 551 11.13 -2.66 -19.65
CA ILE A 551 11.87 -3.24 -20.78
C ILE A 551 10.93 -4.18 -21.54
N SER A 552 10.37 -3.71 -22.64
CA SER A 552 9.73 -4.59 -23.61
C SER A 552 10.55 -4.57 -24.91
N LYS A 553 11.18 -5.69 -25.24
CA LYS A 553 11.76 -5.93 -26.58
C LYS A 553 10.75 -6.76 -27.37
N SER A 554 9.76 -6.11 -27.97
CA SER A 554 8.93 -6.72 -29.00
C SER A 554 9.30 -6.14 -30.38
N ASP A 555 9.06 -6.90 -31.45
CA ASP A 555 9.28 -6.43 -32.82
C ASP A 555 8.60 -5.06 -33.03
N GLY A 556 9.41 -4.06 -33.42
CA GLY A 556 8.97 -2.68 -33.65
C GLY A 556 9.09 -1.70 -32.46
N GLN A 557 9.60 -2.10 -31.30
CA GLN A 557 9.77 -1.20 -30.15
C GLN A 557 11.22 -0.66 -29.99
N LYS A 558 11.37 0.65 -29.75
CA LYS A 558 12.62 1.32 -29.34
C LYS A 558 12.51 1.79 -27.87
N GLN A 559 13.50 1.45 -27.03
CA GLN A 559 13.58 1.73 -25.58
C GLN A 559 14.54 2.92 -25.27
N PRO A 560 14.46 3.60 -24.09
CA PRO A 560 13.56 3.37 -22.94
C PRO A 560 12.55 4.52 -22.67
N TYR A 561 11.39 4.17 -22.07
CA TYR A 561 10.37 5.12 -21.59
C TYR A 561 9.72 4.65 -20.29
N LEU A 562 10.25 5.12 -19.17
CA LEU A 562 9.59 5.21 -17.86
C LEU A 562 10.56 5.94 -16.89
N GLY A 563 10.58 7.26 -17.00
CA GLY A 563 11.07 8.12 -15.93
C GLY A 563 9.90 9.02 -15.53
N SER A 564 9.50 8.98 -14.26
CA SER A 564 8.72 10.07 -13.68
C SER A 564 9.67 11.25 -13.50
N VAL A 565 9.60 12.23 -14.39
CA VAL A 565 10.16 13.57 -14.17
C VAL A 565 9.02 14.56 -14.37
N PRO A 566 8.86 15.58 -13.50
CA PRO A 566 7.61 16.32 -13.29
C PRO A 566 7.06 17.07 -14.49
#